data_AF-A0A8I1X3Q4-F1
#
_entry.id   AF-A0A8I1X3Q4-F1
#
_cell.length_a   1.000
_cell.length_b   1.000
_cell.length_c   1.000
_cell.angle_alpha   90.00
_cell.angle_beta   90.00
_cell.angle_gamma   90.00
#
_symmetry.space_group_name_H-M   'P 1'
#
loop_
_entity.id
_entity.type
_entity.pdbx_description
1 polymer ?
#
loop_
_entity_poly.entity_id
_entity_poly.type
_entity_poly.pdbx_seq_one_letter_code
_entity_poly.pdbx_strand_id
1 'polypeptide(L)'
;MPKEKIEKSKSLDKSNGHTEMAERFRKVIKDQFGTQIALARAIGVKDGSYLTPYVTGRSMIGGILRKKLEDVGIDVDYIMTGRREETTSAVEQDEEHLCELCTSKIMEIQSKLVELNNAVLEVNQMVNKLRKSGK
;
A
#
# COMPACT_ATOMS: atom_id res chain seq x y z
N MET A 1 -54.32 -22.26 16.22
CA MET A 1 -53.86 -21.21 15.28
C MET A 1 -52.64 -20.53 15.89
N PRO A 2 -51.46 -20.62 15.24
CA PRO A 2 -50.15 -20.32 15.82
C PRO A 2 -49.66 -18.90 15.49
N LYS A 3 -48.78 -18.33 16.33
CA LYS A 3 -47.37 -17.99 16.00
C LYS A 3 -46.79 -17.03 17.05
N GLU A 4 -45.71 -17.51 17.65
CA GLU A 4 -44.69 -16.75 18.37
C GLU A 4 -44.26 -15.48 17.62
N LYS A 5 -44.06 -14.41 18.38
CA LYS A 5 -43.01 -13.43 18.09
C LYS A 5 -42.30 -13.08 19.39
N ILE A 6 -41.36 -13.94 19.77
CA ILE A 6 -40.24 -13.59 20.61
C ILE A 6 -39.35 -12.69 19.76
N GLU A 7 -39.46 -11.38 19.91
CA GLU A 7 -38.57 -10.45 19.22
C GLU A 7 -38.23 -9.27 20.13
N LYS A 8 -37.21 -9.49 20.96
CA LYS A 8 -36.10 -8.53 21.16
C LYS A 8 -35.09 -9.15 22.11
N SER A 9 -34.30 -10.07 21.58
CA SER A 9 -32.97 -10.36 22.13
C SER A 9 -32.12 -9.13 21.90
N LYS A 10 -32.16 -8.24 22.89
CA LYS A 10 -31.31 -7.08 23.05
C LYS A 10 -29.93 -7.62 23.39
N SER A 11 -29.06 -7.74 22.39
CA SER A 11 -27.67 -8.12 22.61
C SER A 11 -26.78 -7.51 21.54
N LEU A 12 -26.11 -6.40 21.87
CA LEU A 12 -24.66 -6.35 22.06
C LEU A 12 -24.24 -4.87 22.21
N ASP A 13 -24.25 -4.41 23.46
CA ASP A 13 -23.39 -3.31 23.89
C ASP A 13 -21.94 -3.82 23.88
N LYS A 14 -21.15 -3.41 22.88
CA LYS A 14 -19.67 -3.55 22.81
C LYS A 14 -19.13 -2.80 21.58
N SER A 15 -19.35 -1.48 21.45
CA SER A 15 -18.90 -0.73 20.25
C SER A 15 -17.87 0.38 20.48
N ASN A 16 -17.30 0.55 21.67
CA ASN A 16 -16.34 1.66 21.85
C ASN A 16 -14.90 1.30 21.46
N GLY A 17 -14.43 0.07 21.69
CA GLY A 17 -13.03 -0.31 21.40
C GLY A 17 -12.70 -0.50 19.91
N HIS A 18 -13.67 -0.98 19.12
CA HIS A 18 -13.46 -1.24 17.69
C HIS A 18 -13.53 0.03 16.82
N THR A 19 -14.12 1.11 17.36
CA THR A 19 -14.28 2.37 16.65
C THR A 19 -12.95 3.10 16.50
N GLU A 20 -12.13 3.14 17.56
CA GLU A 20 -10.80 3.77 17.49
C GLU A 20 -9.84 3.02 16.56
N MET A 21 -9.88 1.68 16.58
CA MET A 21 -9.11 0.85 15.65
C MET A 21 -9.52 1.13 14.20
N ALA A 22 -10.83 1.20 13.94
CA ALA A 22 -11.36 1.49 12.62
C ALA A 22 -10.98 2.89 12.13
N GLU A 23 -10.95 3.88 13.02
CA GLU A 23 -10.48 5.23 12.72
C GLU A 23 -8.99 5.27 12.39
N ARG A 24 -8.16 4.59 13.19
CA ARG A 24 -6.73 4.43 12.89
C ARG A 24 -6.52 3.75 11.54
N PHE A 25 -7.29 2.70 11.27
CA PHE A 25 -7.20 2.00 10.00
C PHE A 25 -7.59 2.88 8.81
N ARG A 26 -8.68 3.67 8.92
CA ARG A 26 -9.05 4.66 7.88
C ARG A 26 -7.95 5.67 7.64
N LYS A 27 -7.31 6.16 8.71
CA LYS A 27 -6.24 7.13 8.61
C LYS A 27 -5.05 6.55 7.86
N VAL A 28 -4.59 5.35 8.22
CA VAL A 28 -3.49 4.66 7.53
C VAL A 28 -3.83 4.43 6.05
N ILE A 29 -5.05 3.99 5.74
CA ILE A 29 -5.50 3.81 4.34
C ILE A 29 -5.42 5.12 3.56
N LYS A 30 -5.87 6.23 4.17
CA LYS A 30 -5.87 7.54 3.52
C LYS A 30 -4.44 8.06 3.32
N ASP A 31 -3.58 7.91 4.32
CA ASP A 31 -2.23 8.46 4.33
C ASP A 31 -1.28 7.69 3.39
N GLN A 32 -1.36 6.35 3.36
CA GLN A 32 -0.46 5.51 2.55
C GLN A 32 -1.01 5.15 1.16
N PHE A 33 -2.33 4.94 1.03
CA PHE A 33 -2.93 4.39 -0.20
C PHE A 33 -3.98 5.33 -0.83
N GLY A 34 -4.39 6.40 -0.14
CA GLY A 34 -5.43 7.33 -0.54
C GLY A 34 -6.87 6.77 -0.45
N THR A 35 -7.10 5.55 -0.96
CA THR A 35 -8.45 4.94 -1.02
C THR A 35 -8.44 3.47 -0.59
N GLN A 36 -9.59 2.99 -0.09
CA GLN A 36 -9.78 1.57 0.24
C GLN A 36 -9.62 0.65 -0.98
N ILE A 37 -9.98 1.12 -2.17
CA ILE A 37 -9.84 0.37 -3.43
C ILE A 37 -8.36 0.20 -3.78
N ALA A 38 -7.55 1.25 -3.60
CA ALA A 38 -6.11 1.19 -3.83
C ALA A 38 -5.43 0.18 -2.88
N LEU A 39 -5.79 0.21 -1.59
CA LEU A 39 -5.32 -0.81 -0.64
C LEU A 39 -5.77 -2.22 -1.07
N ALA A 40 -7.05 -2.42 -1.41
CA ALA A 40 -7.55 -3.74 -1.82
C ALA A 40 -6.77 -4.30 -3.02
N ARG A 41 -6.41 -3.45 -3.99
CA ARG A 41 -5.54 -3.84 -5.11
C ARG A 41 -4.13 -4.21 -4.65
N ALA A 42 -3.54 -3.42 -3.75
CA ALA A 42 -2.20 -3.67 -3.21
C ALA A 42 -2.11 -5.02 -2.47
N ILE A 43 -3.14 -5.38 -1.69
CA ILE A 43 -3.21 -6.68 -0.97
C ILE A 43 -3.80 -7.83 -1.80
N GLY A 44 -3.98 -7.62 -3.12
CA GLY A 44 -4.41 -8.65 -4.07
C GLY A 44 -5.86 -9.13 -3.89
N VAL A 45 -6.77 -8.28 -3.40
CA VAL A 45 -8.21 -8.58 -3.33
C VAL A 45 -8.97 -7.89 -4.45
N LYS A 46 -10.03 -8.54 -4.92
CA LYS A 46 -10.83 -8.06 -6.06
C LYS A 46 -11.55 -6.75 -5.81
N ASP A 47 -11.96 -6.46 -4.57
CA ASP A 47 -12.82 -5.33 -4.26
C ASP A 47 -12.62 -4.80 -2.82
N GLY A 48 -12.83 -3.49 -2.65
CA GLY A 48 -12.74 -2.78 -1.37
C GLY A 48 -13.81 -3.18 -0.36
N SER A 49 -14.87 -3.86 -0.81
CA SER A 49 -15.87 -4.50 0.05
C SER A 49 -15.26 -5.48 1.06
N TYR A 50 -14.14 -6.14 0.70
CA TYR A 50 -13.38 -7.00 1.61
C TYR A 50 -12.87 -6.25 2.85
N LEU A 51 -12.52 -4.97 2.71
CA LEU A 51 -11.96 -4.15 3.79
C LEU A 51 -13.05 -3.41 4.60
N THR A 52 -14.25 -3.27 4.04
CA THR A 52 -15.38 -2.56 4.65
C THR A 52 -15.70 -2.98 6.09
N PRO A 53 -15.75 -4.28 6.48
CA PRO A 53 -16.07 -4.65 7.86
C PRO A 53 -15.00 -4.22 8.88
N TYR A 54 -13.73 -4.13 8.47
CA TYR A 54 -12.63 -3.69 9.33
C TYR A 54 -12.59 -2.16 9.42
N VAL A 55 -12.81 -1.50 8.28
CA VAL A 55 -12.88 -0.04 8.19
C VAL A 55 -14.10 0.52 8.92
N THR A 56 -15.18 -0.25 9.07
CA THR A 56 -16.38 0.14 9.83
C THR A 56 -16.31 -0.29 11.30
N GLY A 57 -15.26 -0.99 11.74
CA GLY A 57 -15.14 -1.49 13.11
C GLY A 57 -16.09 -2.64 13.43
N ARG A 58 -16.71 -3.26 12.41
CA ARG A 58 -17.59 -4.42 12.57
C ARG A 58 -16.79 -5.73 12.75
N SER A 59 -15.53 -5.74 12.35
CA SER A 59 -14.65 -6.92 12.46
C SER A 59 -13.22 -6.54 12.83
N MET A 60 -12.56 -7.42 13.58
CA MET A 60 -11.15 -7.30 13.95
C MET A 60 -10.25 -7.87 12.86
N ILE A 61 -9.10 -7.24 12.63
CA ILE A 61 -8.08 -7.75 11.71
C ILE A 61 -7.56 -9.09 12.24
N GLY A 62 -7.83 -10.16 11.50
CA GLY A 62 -7.31 -11.51 11.80
C GLY A 62 -5.96 -11.79 11.13
N GLY A 63 -5.34 -12.93 11.45
CA GLY A 63 -3.98 -13.26 11.01
C GLY A 63 -3.75 -13.25 9.48
N ILE A 64 -4.74 -13.68 8.69
CA ILE A 64 -4.62 -13.67 7.22
C ILE A 64 -4.58 -12.23 6.68
N LEU A 65 -5.46 -11.36 7.18
CA LEU A 65 -5.48 -9.96 6.78
C LEU A 65 -4.25 -9.22 7.31
N ARG A 66 -3.84 -9.51 8.55
CA ARG A 66 -2.63 -8.96 9.17
C ARG A 66 -1.40 -9.18 8.28
N LYS A 67 -1.15 -10.43 7.88
CA LYS A 67 -0.03 -10.77 7.00
C LYS A 67 -0.07 -9.98 5.69
N LYS A 68 -1.25 -9.92 5.05
CA LYS A 68 -1.41 -9.16 3.80
C LYS A 68 -1.18 -7.66 3.96
N LEU A 69 -1.56 -7.09 5.11
CA LEU A 69 -1.36 -5.67 5.41
C LEU A 69 0.13 -5.40 5.70
N GLU A 70 0.80 -6.27 6.45
CA GLU A 70 2.24 -6.20 6.71
C GLU A 70 3.07 -6.34 5.43
N ASP A 71 2.68 -7.25 4.52
CA ASP A 71 3.33 -7.44 3.22
C ASP A 71 3.30 -6.15 2.35
N VAL A 72 2.37 -5.24 2.60
CA VAL A 72 2.28 -3.93 1.93
C VAL A 72 2.77 -2.76 2.79
N GLY A 73 3.43 -3.04 3.92
CA GLY A 73 4.05 -2.03 4.78
C GLY A 73 3.09 -1.33 5.75
N ILE A 74 1.93 -1.92 6.04
CA ILE A 74 1.02 -1.39 7.06
C ILE A 74 1.39 -1.96 8.43
N ASP A 75 1.61 -1.06 9.38
CA ASP A 75 1.76 -1.41 10.80
C ASP A 75 0.40 -1.76 11.42
N VAL A 76 0.12 -3.07 11.45
CA VAL A 76 -1.12 -3.61 12.02
C VAL A 76 -1.15 -3.50 13.53
N ASP A 77 0.01 -3.51 14.19
CA ASP A 77 0.10 -3.36 15.65
C ASP A 77 -0.25 -1.96 16.10
N TYR A 78 0.17 -0.94 15.35
CA TYR A 78 -0.30 0.44 15.53
C TYR A 78 -1.82 0.54 15.36
N ILE A 79 -2.39 -0.10 14.33
CA ILE A 79 -3.84 -0.07 14.10
C ILE A 79 -4.57 -0.70 15.30
N MET A 80 -4.11 -1.86 15.76
CA MET A 80 -4.78 -2.61 16.84
C MET A 80 -4.60 -1.95 18.20
N THR A 81 -3.39 -1.55 18.57
CA THR A 81 -3.04 -1.11 19.93
C THR A 81 -3.04 0.40 20.11
N GLY A 82 -2.94 1.17 19.02
CA GLY A 82 -2.81 2.63 19.04
C GLY A 82 -1.45 3.14 19.54
N ARG A 83 -0.60 2.25 20.06
CA ARG A 83 0.81 2.54 20.31
C ARG A 83 1.53 2.31 18.99
N ARG A 84 2.17 3.35 18.45
CA ARG A 84 3.25 3.05 17.51
C ARG A 84 4.25 2.27 18.33
N GLU A 85 4.54 1.04 17.93
CA GLU A 85 5.84 0.53 18.34
C GLU A 85 6.83 1.54 17.77
N GLU A 86 7.39 2.36 18.64
CA GLU A 86 8.70 2.91 18.40
C GLU A 86 9.58 1.67 18.23
N THR A 87 9.69 1.19 16.99
CA THR A 87 10.81 0.36 16.58
C THR A 87 12.03 1.21 16.86
N THR A 88 12.53 1.07 18.08
CA THR A 88 13.68 1.73 18.65
C THR A 88 14.82 1.71 17.64
N SER A 89 15.20 2.87 17.11
CA SER A 89 16.55 3.24 16.66
C SER A 89 17.35 2.28 15.76
N ALA A 90 16.73 1.33 15.05
CA ALA A 90 17.39 0.52 14.02
C ALA A 90 16.99 0.93 12.60
N VAL A 91 15.86 1.62 12.43
CA VAL A 91 15.30 2.00 11.13
C VAL A 91 15.97 3.24 10.54
N GLU A 92 16.52 4.15 11.36
CA GLU A 92 17.20 5.35 10.84
C GLU A 92 18.48 5.00 10.05
N GLN A 93 19.21 3.94 10.44
CA GLN A 93 20.38 3.46 9.70
C GLN A 93 19.99 2.71 8.41
N ASP A 94 18.84 2.02 8.41
CA ASP A 94 18.37 1.26 7.25
C ASP A 94 17.68 2.17 6.23
N GLU A 95 16.96 3.21 6.65
CA GLU A 95 16.35 4.21 5.77
C GLU A 95 17.38 5.10 5.06
N GLU A 96 18.45 5.52 5.75
CA GLU A 96 19.55 6.26 5.13
C GLU A 96 20.27 5.40 4.08
N HIS A 97 20.56 4.14 4.41
CA HIS A 97 21.16 3.18 3.48
C HIS A 97 20.23 2.84 2.30
N LEU A 98 18.91 2.72 2.53
CA LEU A 98 17.92 2.54 1.47
C LEU A 98 17.81 3.79 0.59
N CYS A 99 17.90 4.99 1.15
CA CYS A 99 17.95 6.25 0.39
C CYS A 99 19.19 6.33 -0.49
N GLU A 100 20.37 5.96 0.04
CA GLU A 100 21.61 5.89 -0.73
C GLU A 100 21.55 4.85 -1.84
N LEU A 101 20.98 3.67 -1.57
CA LEU A 101 20.79 2.61 -2.54
C LEU A 101 19.82 3.02 -3.66
N CYS A 102 18.69 3.64 -3.30
CA CYS A 102 17.73 4.18 -4.26
C CYS A 102 18.37 5.26 -5.14
N THR A 103 19.13 6.17 -4.53
CA THR A 103 19.83 7.25 -5.24
C THR A 103 20.86 6.68 -6.21
N SER A 104 21.66 5.71 -5.76
CA SER A 104 22.64 5.01 -6.61
C SER A 104 21.95 4.32 -7.78
N LYS A 105 20.80 3.66 -7.55
CA LYS A 105 20.06 2.99 -8.61
C LYS A 105 19.45 3.96 -9.62
N ILE A 106 18.95 5.10 -9.15
CA ILE A 106 18.45 6.18 -10.02
C ILE A 106 19.59 6.70 -10.90
N MET A 107 20.77 6.94 -10.34
CA MET A 107 21.94 7.38 -11.11
C MET A 107 22.38 6.35 -12.16
N GLU A 108 22.41 5.05 -11.82
CA GLU A 108 22.70 3.98 -12.78
C GLU A 108 21.70 3.97 -13.94
N ILE A 109 20.40 4.09 -13.64
CA ILE A 109 19.34 4.13 -14.66
C ILE A 109 19.51 5.36 -15.56
N GLN A 110 19.79 6.53 -14.97
CA GLN A 110 20.02 7.76 -15.72
C GLN A 110 21.24 7.65 -16.63
N SER A 111 22.34 7.06 -16.17
CA SER A 111 23.53 6.82 -16.99
C SER A 111 23.22 5.95 -18.19
N LYS A 112 22.56 4.81 -17.97
CA LYS A 112 22.17 3.89 -19.04
C LYS A 112 21.20 4.54 -20.04
N LEU A 113 20.31 5.40 -19.56
CA LEU A 113 19.40 6.14 -20.43
C LEU A 113 20.15 7.12 -21.34
N VAL A 114 21.16 7.81 -20.81
CA VAL A 114 22.02 8.72 -21.60
C VAL A 114 22.80 7.94 -22.65
N GLU A 115 23.40 6.80 -22.29
CA GLU A 115 24.11 5.92 -23.24
C GLU A 115 23.19 5.46 -24.37
N LEU A 116 21.98 5.00 -24.03
CA LEU A 116 20.97 4.60 -25.01
C LEU A 116 20.57 5.75 -25.92
N ASN A 117 20.34 6.94 -25.36
CA ASN A 117 19.97 8.13 -26.13
C ASN A 117 21.06 8.51 -27.14
N ASN A 118 22.33 8.41 -26.75
CA ASN A 118 23.47 8.66 -27.63
C ASN A 118 23.53 7.63 -28.78
N ALA A 119 23.37 6.33 -28.47
CA ALA A 119 23.33 5.29 -29.49
C ALA A 119 22.18 5.50 -30.49
N VAL A 120 21.00 5.90 -30.00
CA VAL A 120 19.85 6.23 -30.86
C VAL A 120 20.15 7.44 -31.76
N LEU A 121 20.83 8.47 -31.25
CA LEU A 121 21.23 9.62 -32.05
C LEU A 121 22.22 9.22 -33.16
N GLU A 122 23.20 8.37 -32.87
CA GLU A 122 24.14 7.84 -33.87
C GLU A 122 23.40 7.07 -34.97
N VAL A 123 22.50 6.16 -34.59
CA VAL A 123 21.68 5.41 -35.56
C VAL A 123 20.84 6.36 -36.41
N ASN A 124 20.20 7.37 -35.81
CA ASN A 124 19.43 8.36 -36.54
C ASN A 124 20.30 9.17 -37.53
N GLN A 125 21.53 9.51 -37.16
CA GLN A 125 22.47 10.16 -38.08
C GLN A 125 22.86 9.24 -39.23
N MET A 126 23.12 7.96 -38.97
CA MET A 126 23.43 6.97 -40.01
C MET A 126 22.26 6.79 -40.98
N VAL A 127 21.04 6.64 -40.47
CA VAL A 127 19.81 6.56 -41.28
C VAL A 127 19.65 7.81 -42.15
N ASN A 128 19.85 8.99 -41.58
CA ASN A 128 19.77 10.24 -42.33
C ASN A 128 20.85 10.36 -43.43
N LYS A 129 22.07 9.87 -43.18
CA LYS A 129 23.12 9.81 -44.21
C LYS A 129 22.72 8.88 -45.35
N LEU A 130 22.25 7.66 -45.05
CA LEU A 130 21.77 6.71 -46.05
C LEU A 130 20.61 7.27 -46.86
N ARG A 131 19.65 7.94 -46.21
CA ARG A 131 18.49 8.57 -46.88
C ARG A 131 18.89 9.73 -47.80
N LYS A 132 20.00 10.42 -47.50
CA LYS A 132 20.55 11.50 -48.34
C LYS A 132 21.40 10.96 -49.49
N SER A 133 22.08 9.82 -49.31
CA SER A 133 22.91 9.19 -50.35
C SER A 133 22.12 8.31 -51.34
N GLY A 134 20.90 7.92 -51.02
CA GLY A 134 20.00 7.16 -51.91
C GLY A 134 19.08 8.02 -52.80
N LYS A 135 19.31 9.33 -52.86
CA LYS A 135 18.72 10.27 -53.83
C LYS A 135 19.82 10.77 -54.76
#